data_AF-A0A7V7WR12-F1
#
_entry.id   AF-A0A7V7WR12-F1
#
_cell.length_a   1.000
_cell.length_b   1.000
_cell.length_c   1.000
_cell.angle_alpha   90.00
_cell.angle_beta   90.00
_cell.angle_gamma   90.00
#
_symmetry.space_group_name_H-M   'P 1'
#
loop_
_entity.id
_entity.type
_entity.pdbx_description
1 polymer ?
#
loop_
_entity_poly.entity_id
_entity_poly.type
_entity_poly.pdbx_seq_one_letter_code
_entity_poly.pdbx_strand_id
1 'polypeptide(L)'
;MKKCLSMALLLLALLLQASAMAKLTPEALPTGVTLAASVEGITEYQMKNGLRVLLAPDPSKPTITVNTTYLVGSKHENYGETGMAHLLEHLIFKGTPTYPMAFAEMQKRGMRMNGTTWVDRTNYFASFAANEADLDWYLRWSADAMVNSFIAKKDLDSEMTVVRNEMEMGENDPFRSLYGKALAAAYRWHNYGKDTIGARADVENVSIERLQAFYRKYYQPDNAVLVVTGKFDEAKTLKLINETAGAIARPGRKLDTHYTLDAAQDGETTVTVRRVGDTQIVLAMYHTPPAAGADFAALRVLAQILGDTPSGRLHKALVENKLAAAVFACPFQTREPGILTFGAQLP
;
A
#
# COMPACT_ATOMS: atom_id res chain seq x y z
N MET A 1 -22.93 13.11 69.95
CA MET A 1 -21.66 13.48 69.26
C MET A 1 -21.21 12.47 68.20
N LYS A 2 -21.31 11.14 68.42
CA LYS A 2 -20.88 10.14 67.41
C LYS A 2 -21.71 10.08 66.11
N LYS A 3 -22.99 10.48 66.14
CA LYS A 3 -23.86 10.50 64.94
C LYS A 3 -23.60 11.66 63.97
N CYS A 4 -23.11 12.82 64.44
CA CYS A 4 -22.78 13.94 63.54
C CYS A 4 -21.45 13.73 62.79
N LEU A 5 -20.48 13.04 63.38
CA LEU A 5 -19.18 12.78 62.75
C LEU A 5 -19.27 11.79 61.58
N SER A 6 -20.18 10.81 61.67
CA SER A 6 -20.41 9.81 60.62
C SER A 6 -21.11 10.37 59.38
N MET A 7 -21.89 11.45 59.53
CA MET A 7 -22.59 12.08 58.40
C MET A 7 -21.66 13.05 57.65
N ALA A 8 -20.73 13.69 58.36
CA ALA A 8 -19.70 14.54 57.75
C ALA A 8 -18.66 13.75 56.93
N LEU A 9 -18.26 12.55 57.37
CA LEU A 9 -17.36 11.69 56.59
C LEU A 9 -18.03 11.11 55.33
N LEU A 10 -19.34 10.83 55.36
CA LEU A 10 -20.07 10.34 54.17
C LEU A 10 -20.22 11.43 53.10
N LEU A 11 -20.47 12.68 53.51
CA LEU A 11 -20.55 13.82 52.60
C LEU A 11 -19.19 14.19 51.99
N LEU A 12 -18.10 14.05 52.73
CA LEU A 12 -16.75 14.29 52.19
C LEU A 12 -16.34 13.19 51.19
N ALA A 13 -16.71 11.93 51.43
CA ALA A 13 -16.46 10.82 50.51
C ALA A 13 -17.28 10.93 49.20
N LEU A 14 -18.51 11.45 49.27
CA LEU A 14 -19.33 11.74 48.08
C LEU A 14 -18.81 12.94 47.26
N LEU A 15 -18.21 13.94 47.92
CA LEU A 15 -17.57 15.08 47.23
C LEU A 15 -16.21 14.71 46.61
N LEU A 16 -15.47 13.75 47.17
CA LEU A 16 -14.22 13.22 46.62
C LEU A 16 -14.41 12.21 45.48
N GLN A 17 -15.60 11.60 45.34
CA GLN A 17 -15.92 10.74 44.19
C GLN A 17 -16.50 11.51 43.00
N ALA A 18 -17.02 12.73 43.21
CA ALA A 18 -17.50 13.59 42.13
C ALA A 18 -16.36 14.20 41.28
N SER A 19 -15.12 14.22 41.79
CA SER A 19 -13.94 14.75 41.10
C SER A 19 -13.12 13.71 40.33
N ALA A 20 -13.47 12.41 40.40
CA ALA A 20 -12.76 11.33 39.71
C ALA A 20 -13.46 10.83 38.43
N MET A 21 -14.59 11.44 38.05
CA MET A 21 -15.22 11.24 36.73
C MET A 21 -15.37 12.58 36.02
N ALA A 22 -14.24 13.20 35.68
CA ALA A 22 -14.22 13.99 34.46
C ALA A 22 -14.57 13.02 33.32
N LYS A 23 -15.86 12.95 32.97
CA LYS A 23 -16.30 12.42 31.68
C LYS A 23 -15.44 13.17 30.66
N LEU A 24 -14.50 12.47 30.04
CA LEU A 24 -13.90 12.91 28.79
C LEU A 24 -15.07 13.12 27.84
N THR A 25 -15.56 14.35 27.78
CA THR A 25 -16.36 14.80 26.65
C THR A 25 -15.53 14.44 25.44
N PRO A 26 -16.07 13.66 24.48
CA PRO A 26 -15.37 13.39 23.24
C PRO A 26 -14.90 14.75 22.72
N GLU A 27 -13.58 14.91 22.59
CA GLU A 27 -13.05 16.15 22.03
C GLU A 27 -13.73 16.33 20.67
N ALA A 28 -14.37 17.48 20.48
CA ALA A 28 -15.17 17.70 19.29
C ALA A 28 -14.27 17.51 18.06
N LEU A 29 -14.71 16.69 17.10
CA LEU A 29 -13.93 16.43 15.90
C LEU A 29 -13.59 17.75 15.19
N PRO A 30 -12.38 17.87 14.59
CA PRO A 30 -12.03 19.06 13.84
C PRO A 30 -13.05 19.35 12.72
N THR A 31 -13.31 20.62 12.44
CA THR A 31 -14.25 21.03 11.39
C THR A 31 -13.89 20.40 10.05
N GLY A 32 -14.86 19.74 9.41
CA GLY A 32 -14.67 19.06 8.13
C GLY A 32 -14.15 17.62 8.25
N VAL A 33 -14.07 17.07 9.46
CA VAL A 33 -13.76 15.66 9.72
C VAL A 33 -15.03 14.95 10.18
N THR A 34 -15.28 13.77 9.63
CA THR A 34 -16.39 12.91 10.04
C THR A 34 -15.86 11.54 10.44
N LEU A 35 -16.42 10.96 11.50
CA LEU A 35 -16.13 9.59 11.92
C LEU A 35 -16.89 8.63 10.99
N ALA A 36 -16.19 7.63 10.43
CA ALA A 36 -16.79 6.60 9.58
C ALA A 36 -17.08 5.33 10.39
N ALA A 37 -16.05 4.51 10.66
CA ALA A 37 -16.17 3.28 11.42
C ALA A 37 -15.03 3.15 12.44
N SER A 38 -15.26 2.42 13.53
CA SER A 38 -14.20 2.02 14.47
C SER A 38 -14.35 0.54 14.79
N VAL A 39 -13.30 -0.24 14.52
CA VAL A 39 -13.29 -1.70 14.70
C VAL A 39 -11.95 -2.09 15.31
N GLU A 40 -11.99 -2.80 16.45
CA GLU A 40 -10.81 -3.38 17.11
C GLU A 40 -9.65 -2.38 17.35
N GLY A 41 -9.96 -1.13 17.71
CA GLY A 41 -8.96 -0.10 17.99
C GLY A 41 -8.40 0.61 16.75
N ILE A 42 -8.99 0.36 15.57
CA ILE A 42 -8.72 1.09 14.34
C ILE A 42 -9.92 1.98 14.05
N THR A 43 -9.69 3.28 13.92
CA THR A 43 -10.72 4.27 13.66
C THR A 43 -10.51 4.92 12.29
N GLU A 44 -11.54 4.87 11.44
CA GLU A 44 -11.59 5.53 10.14
C GLU A 44 -12.27 6.89 10.24
N TYR A 45 -11.61 7.91 9.69
CA TYR A 45 -12.10 9.27 9.54
C TYR A 45 -12.16 9.64 8.07
N GLN A 46 -13.22 10.34 7.69
CA GLN A 46 -13.41 10.90 6.37
C GLN A 46 -13.23 12.42 6.43
N MET A 47 -12.25 12.92 5.69
CA MET A 47 -11.97 14.34 5.53
C MET A 47 -12.88 14.98 4.49
N LYS A 48 -13.18 16.28 4.63
CA LYS A 48 -14.02 17.07 3.70
C LYS A 48 -13.57 17.00 2.23
N ASN A 49 -12.27 16.83 2.01
CA ASN A 49 -11.65 16.77 0.69
C ASN A 49 -11.62 15.36 0.08
N GLY A 50 -12.20 14.37 0.77
CA GLY A 50 -12.29 12.98 0.30
C GLY A 50 -11.17 12.07 0.84
N LEU A 51 -10.14 12.61 1.50
CA LEU A 51 -9.10 11.77 2.11
C LEU A 51 -9.69 10.88 3.20
N ARG A 52 -9.39 9.58 3.10
CA ARG A 52 -9.67 8.60 4.16
C ARG A 52 -8.45 8.47 5.05
N VAL A 53 -8.68 8.47 6.36
CA VAL A 53 -7.63 8.39 7.37
C VAL A 53 -7.95 7.26 8.32
N LEU A 54 -7.04 6.31 8.50
CA LEU A 54 -7.15 5.28 9.54
C LEU A 54 -6.11 5.54 10.62
N LEU A 55 -6.58 5.68 11.85
CA LEU A 55 -5.73 5.81 13.03
C LEU A 55 -5.82 4.52 13.84
N ALA A 56 -4.66 3.94 14.14
CA ALA A 56 -4.52 2.72 14.92
C ALA A 56 -3.47 2.94 16.03
N PRO A 57 -3.81 3.72 17.08
CA PRO A 57 -2.89 4.01 18.17
C PRO A 57 -2.56 2.75 18.96
N ASP A 58 -1.26 2.52 19.19
CA ASP A 58 -0.73 1.42 19.99
C ASP A 58 0.36 1.95 20.93
N PRO A 59 0.03 2.21 22.21
CA PRO A 59 0.98 2.75 23.19
C PRO A 59 2.08 1.76 23.57
N SER A 60 1.96 0.48 23.21
CA SER A 60 2.98 -0.54 23.48
C SER A 60 4.20 -0.43 22.56
N LYS A 61 4.08 0.29 21.43
CA LYS A 61 5.18 0.49 20.48
C LYS A 61 6.02 1.71 20.84
N PRO A 62 7.36 1.66 20.69
CA PRO A 62 8.20 2.84 20.80
C PRO A 62 8.28 3.65 19.50
N THR A 63 7.51 3.28 18.47
CA THR A 63 7.58 3.83 17.12
C THR A 63 6.22 4.32 16.62
N ILE A 64 6.26 5.15 15.57
CA ILE A 64 5.11 5.52 14.76
C ILE A 64 5.40 5.08 13.33
N THR A 65 4.38 4.60 12.62
CA THR A 65 4.43 4.34 11.18
C THR A 65 3.32 5.14 10.51
N VAL A 66 3.70 5.89 9.48
CA VAL A 66 2.77 6.61 8.60
C VAL A 66 2.86 5.99 7.22
N ASN A 67 1.71 5.70 6.60
CA ASN A 67 1.63 5.13 5.25
C ASN A 67 0.53 5.85 4.44
N THR A 68 0.92 6.50 3.35
CA THR A 68 -0.01 7.09 2.39
C THR A 68 -0.09 6.16 1.18
N THR A 69 -1.26 5.57 0.95
CA THR A 69 -1.54 4.71 -0.19
C THR A 69 -2.44 5.42 -1.17
N TYR A 70 -1.95 5.63 -2.40
CA TYR A 70 -2.76 6.07 -3.52
C TYR A 70 -3.39 4.85 -4.19
N LEU A 71 -4.67 4.94 -4.52
CA LEU A 71 -5.43 3.85 -5.16
C LEU A 71 -5.20 3.84 -6.68
N VAL A 72 -3.94 3.98 -7.06
CA VAL A 72 -3.42 3.94 -8.44
C VAL A 72 -2.20 3.06 -8.45
N GLY A 73 -2.03 2.27 -9.50
CA GLY A 73 -0.91 1.36 -9.71
C GLY A 73 -0.76 1.09 -11.20
N SER A 74 0.07 0.12 -11.58
CA SER A 74 0.36 -0.17 -13.00
C SER A 74 -0.88 -0.56 -13.81
N LYS A 75 -1.96 -1.02 -13.18
CA LYS A 75 -3.22 -1.30 -13.91
C LYS A 75 -3.85 -0.05 -14.55
N HIS A 76 -3.49 1.14 -14.11
CA HIS A 76 -4.10 2.39 -14.55
C HIS A 76 -3.32 3.06 -15.70
N GLU A 77 -2.30 2.37 -16.22
CA GLU A 77 -1.43 2.80 -17.32
C GLU A 77 -2.01 2.38 -18.68
N ASN A 78 -1.77 3.19 -19.72
CA ASN A 78 -2.18 2.84 -21.08
C ASN A 78 -1.05 2.21 -21.89
N TYR A 79 -1.38 1.80 -23.12
CA TYR A 79 -0.40 1.36 -24.10
C TYR A 79 0.61 2.48 -24.41
N GLY A 80 1.90 2.16 -24.41
CA GLY A 80 2.97 3.13 -24.59
C GLY A 80 3.24 4.01 -23.36
N GLU A 81 2.70 3.62 -22.20
CA GLU A 81 2.84 4.36 -20.94
C GLU A 81 3.12 3.42 -19.75
N THR A 82 3.57 2.19 -20.00
CA THR A 82 3.81 1.22 -18.92
C THR A 82 5.01 1.61 -18.05
N GLY A 83 4.91 1.39 -16.73
CA GLY A 83 5.94 1.71 -15.75
C GLY A 83 5.87 3.13 -15.17
N MET A 84 4.92 3.97 -15.58
CA MET A 84 4.77 5.33 -15.03
C MET A 84 4.47 5.36 -13.53
N ALA A 85 3.64 4.45 -13.03
CA ALA A 85 3.33 4.37 -11.60
C ALA A 85 4.59 4.06 -10.78
N HIS A 86 5.44 3.16 -11.30
CA HIS A 86 6.71 2.81 -10.68
C HIS A 86 7.72 3.96 -10.76
N LEU A 87 7.82 4.65 -11.91
CA LEU A 87 8.68 5.84 -12.02
C LEU A 87 8.30 6.94 -11.04
N LEU A 88 7.01 7.18 -10.82
CA LEU A 88 6.55 8.16 -9.82
C LEU A 88 6.92 7.77 -8.38
N GLU A 89 7.04 6.48 -8.09
CA GLU A 89 7.56 6.01 -6.81
C GLU A 89 8.94 6.58 -6.52
N HIS A 90 9.86 6.47 -7.47
CA HIS A 90 11.22 7.00 -7.35
C HIS A 90 11.22 8.54 -7.23
N LEU A 91 10.36 9.21 -8.01
CA LEU A 91 10.39 10.67 -8.12
C LEU A 91 9.77 11.41 -6.93
N ILE A 92 8.83 10.81 -6.20
CA ILE A 92 8.20 11.49 -5.05
C ILE A 92 9.24 11.85 -3.96
N PHE A 93 10.27 11.02 -3.78
CA PHE A 93 11.32 11.26 -2.79
C PHE A 93 12.31 12.37 -3.19
N LYS A 94 12.28 12.83 -4.44
CA LYS A 94 13.09 13.96 -4.94
C LYS A 94 12.62 15.30 -4.39
N GLY A 95 11.44 15.32 -3.77
CA GLY A 95 10.95 16.43 -2.99
C GLY A 95 9.98 17.35 -3.73
N THR A 96 9.80 18.51 -3.12
CA THR A 96 8.85 19.55 -3.51
C THR A 96 9.52 20.92 -3.33
N PRO A 97 8.92 22.03 -3.80
CA PRO A 97 9.43 23.37 -3.51
C PRO A 97 9.58 23.65 -1.99
N THR A 98 8.69 23.11 -1.16
CA THR A 98 8.71 23.28 0.31
C THR A 98 9.71 22.34 0.98
N TYR A 99 9.89 21.13 0.44
CA TYR A 99 10.75 20.07 0.96
C TYR A 99 11.71 19.58 -0.12
N PRO A 100 12.69 20.39 -0.55
CA PRO A 100 13.53 20.08 -1.72
C PRO A 100 14.51 18.93 -1.49
N MET A 101 14.79 18.58 -0.22
CA MET A 101 15.75 17.54 0.16
C MET A 101 15.09 16.46 1.03
N ALA A 102 13.84 16.10 0.73
CA ALA A 102 13.00 15.24 1.54
C ALA A 102 13.70 13.94 2.00
N PHE A 103 14.32 13.21 1.07
CA PHE A 103 15.02 11.96 1.38
C PHE A 103 16.18 12.15 2.38
N ALA A 104 16.97 13.22 2.24
CA ALA A 104 18.08 13.50 3.14
C ALA A 104 17.59 13.92 4.54
N GLU A 105 16.51 14.71 4.60
CA GLU A 105 15.88 15.10 5.87
C GLU A 105 15.27 13.90 6.61
N MET A 106 14.65 12.94 5.89
CA MET A 106 14.16 11.70 6.48
C MET A 106 15.30 10.86 7.10
N GLN A 107 16.42 10.72 6.38
CA GLN A 107 17.60 10.02 6.90
C GLN A 107 18.17 10.70 8.16
N LYS A 108 18.27 12.04 8.14
CA LYS A 108 18.75 12.82 9.30
C LYS A 108 17.85 12.65 10.53
N ARG A 109 16.56 12.42 10.32
CA ARG A 109 15.57 12.12 11.37
C ARG A 109 15.53 10.64 11.78
N GLY A 110 16.37 9.79 11.18
CA GLY A 110 16.41 8.36 11.47
C GLY A 110 15.16 7.60 11.01
N MET A 111 14.44 8.13 10.01
CA MET A 111 13.25 7.48 9.47
C MET A 111 13.64 6.29 8.59
N ARG A 112 12.97 5.15 8.81
CA ARG A 112 13.00 4.02 7.86
C ARG A 112 11.86 4.21 6.87
N MET A 113 12.15 4.89 5.76
CA MET A 113 11.21 5.15 4.69
C MET A 113 11.34 4.19 3.51
N ASN A 114 10.24 3.96 2.79
CA ASN A 114 10.26 3.37 1.46
C ASN A 114 8.99 3.71 0.66
N GLY A 115 9.03 3.47 -0.64
CA GLY A 115 7.87 3.37 -1.52
C GLY A 115 7.68 1.92 -1.95
N THR A 116 6.46 1.56 -2.38
CA THR A 116 6.28 0.40 -3.25
C THR A 116 5.12 0.64 -4.21
N THR A 117 5.29 0.17 -5.44
CA THR A 117 4.27 0.16 -6.48
C THR A 117 3.83 -1.25 -6.79
N TRP A 118 2.53 -1.42 -6.99
CA TRP A 118 1.96 -2.67 -7.48
C TRP A 118 0.79 -2.41 -8.43
N VAL A 119 0.06 -3.46 -8.79
CA VAL A 119 -0.97 -3.39 -9.83
C VAL A 119 -2.11 -2.43 -9.49
N ASP A 120 -2.60 -2.43 -8.25
CA ASP A 120 -3.75 -1.61 -7.83
C ASP A 120 -3.37 -0.34 -7.04
N ARG A 121 -2.12 -0.21 -6.60
CA ARG A 121 -1.72 0.81 -5.63
C ARG A 121 -0.24 1.18 -5.70
N THR A 122 0.04 2.41 -5.29
CA THR A 122 1.37 2.93 -4.99
C THR A 122 1.31 3.54 -3.60
N ASN A 123 2.24 3.19 -2.73
CA ASN A 123 2.26 3.74 -1.38
C ASN A 123 3.64 4.20 -0.97
N TYR A 124 3.64 5.13 -0.03
CA TYR A 124 4.84 5.73 0.56
C TYR A 124 4.69 5.68 2.06
N PHE A 125 5.70 5.17 2.76
CA PHE A 125 5.63 4.98 4.19
C PHE A 125 6.95 5.28 4.87
N ALA A 126 6.86 5.59 6.15
CA ALA A 126 8.01 5.68 7.04
C ALA A 126 7.67 5.20 8.44
N SER A 127 8.61 4.48 9.04
CA SER A 127 8.60 4.11 10.46
C SER A 127 9.73 4.83 11.17
N PHE A 128 9.44 5.43 12.32
CA PHE A 128 10.40 6.22 13.10
C PHE A 128 10.08 6.17 14.60
N ALA A 129 11.02 6.61 15.44
CA ALA A 129 10.81 6.69 16.88
C ALA A 129 9.62 7.59 17.20
N ALA A 130 8.84 7.24 18.22
CA ALA A 130 7.65 8.01 18.60
C ALA A 130 8.03 9.42 19.08
N ASN A 131 7.91 10.39 18.18
CA ASN A 131 8.25 11.80 18.38
C ASN A 131 7.24 12.67 17.64
N GLU A 132 6.58 13.58 18.36
CA GLU A 132 5.57 14.49 17.78
C GLU A 132 6.16 15.38 16.67
N ALA A 133 7.42 15.82 16.80
CA ALA A 133 8.05 16.71 15.82
C ALA A 133 8.37 16.00 14.49
N ASP A 134 8.72 14.73 14.53
CA ASP A 134 8.99 13.93 13.33
C ASP A 134 7.68 13.49 12.66
N LEU A 135 6.64 13.21 13.45
CA LEU A 135 5.29 12.97 12.95
C LEU A 135 4.74 14.21 12.23
N ASP A 136 4.84 15.40 12.84
CA ASP A 136 4.46 16.67 12.21
C ASP A 136 5.19 16.90 10.89
N TRP A 137 6.51 16.78 10.89
CA TRP A 137 7.30 16.96 9.68
C TRP A 137 6.89 15.99 8.57
N TYR A 138 6.73 14.70 8.88
CA TYR A 138 6.40 13.68 7.88
C TYR A 138 4.99 13.86 7.31
N LEU A 139 4.00 14.19 8.14
CA LEU A 139 2.64 14.44 7.68
C LEU A 139 2.57 15.69 6.78
N ARG A 140 3.30 16.76 7.12
CA ARG A 140 3.39 17.95 6.26
C ARG A 140 4.06 17.65 4.93
N TRP A 141 5.19 16.93 4.95
CA TRP A 141 5.85 16.50 3.71
C TRP A 141 4.92 15.62 2.87
N SER A 142 4.25 14.64 3.47
CA SER A 142 3.38 13.72 2.73
C SER A 142 2.20 14.45 2.08
N ALA A 143 1.61 15.41 2.79
CA ALA A 143 0.56 16.29 2.26
C ALA A 143 1.07 17.18 1.11
N ASP A 144 2.25 17.76 1.25
CA ASP A 144 2.84 18.63 0.22
C ASP A 144 3.26 17.82 -1.02
N ALA A 145 3.92 16.68 -0.83
CA ALA A 145 4.32 15.76 -1.91
C ALA A 145 3.13 15.17 -2.67
N MET A 146 1.94 15.12 -2.06
CA MET A 146 0.71 14.68 -2.73
C MET A 146 0.36 15.55 -3.94
N VAL A 147 0.60 16.87 -3.88
CA VAL A 147 0.15 17.81 -4.92
C VAL A 147 1.25 18.72 -5.48
N ASN A 148 2.40 18.82 -4.83
CA ASN A 148 3.49 19.75 -5.16
C ASN A 148 4.84 19.06 -5.46
N SER A 149 4.87 17.76 -5.74
CA SER A 149 6.11 17.08 -6.12
C SER A 149 6.65 17.64 -7.44
N PHE A 150 7.98 17.77 -7.53
CA PHE A 150 8.61 18.36 -8.71
C PHE A 150 8.32 17.59 -9.99
N ILE A 151 8.35 16.26 -9.93
CA ILE A 151 8.27 15.34 -11.08
C ILE A 151 9.03 15.94 -12.27
N ALA A 152 10.33 16.19 -12.06
CA ALA A 152 11.16 16.94 -13.00
C ALA A 152 11.94 16.01 -13.92
N LYS A 153 12.14 16.44 -15.17
CA LYS A 153 12.91 15.69 -16.17
C LYS A 153 14.31 15.33 -15.69
N LYS A 154 15.00 16.27 -15.04
CA LYS A 154 16.36 16.05 -14.49
C LYS A 154 16.40 14.90 -13.48
N ASP A 155 15.32 14.73 -12.69
CA ASP A 155 15.27 13.72 -11.65
C ASP A 155 14.95 12.36 -12.27
N LEU A 156 14.03 12.32 -13.24
CA LEU A 156 13.76 11.14 -14.07
C LEU A 156 15.04 10.64 -14.76
N ASP A 157 15.82 11.56 -15.34
CA ASP A 157 17.06 11.22 -16.02
C ASP A 157 18.10 10.64 -15.06
N SER A 158 18.15 11.15 -13.82
CA SER A 158 19.05 10.64 -12.78
C SER A 158 18.66 9.24 -12.29
N GLU A 159 17.38 8.90 -12.29
CA GLU A 159 16.86 7.62 -11.81
C GLU A 159 16.88 6.50 -12.87
N MET A 160 17.05 6.86 -14.14
CA MET A 160 16.94 5.90 -15.25
C MET A 160 17.91 4.72 -15.12
N THR A 161 19.14 4.95 -14.64
CA THR A 161 20.11 3.88 -14.40
C THR A 161 19.65 2.91 -13.31
N VAL A 162 19.04 3.43 -12.23
CA VAL A 162 18.53 2.62 -11.12
C VAL A 162 17.39 1.73 -11.62
N VAL A 163 16.42 2.31 -12.31
CA VAL A 163 15.25 1.59 -12.83
C VAL A 163 15.65 0.52 -13.86
N ARG A 164 16.62 0.81 -14.73
CA ARG A 164 17.16 -0.20 -15.67
C ARG A 164 17.82 -1.37 -14.94
N ASN A 165 18.59 -1.09 -13.90
CA ASN A 165 19.21 -2.15 -13.10
C ASN A 165 18.14 -3.02 -12.43
N GLU A 166 17.05 -2.44 -11.93
CA GLU A 166 15.93 -3.20 -11.35
C GLU A 166 15.21 -4.07 -12.38
N MET A 167 15.00 -3.55 -13.60
CA MET A 167 14.47 -4.34 -14.72
C MET A 167 15.37 -5.53 -15.01
N GLU A 168 16.68 -5.31 -15.12
CA GLU A 168 17.66 -6.36 -15.41
C GLU A 168 17.74 -7.40 -14.29
N MET A 169 17.63 -6.98 -13.02
CA MET A 169 17.50 -7.90 -11.89
C MET A 169 16.25 -8.78 -12.00
N GLY A 170 15.12 -8.22 -12.46
CA GLY A 170 13.89 -8.98 -12.72
C GLY A 170 14.01 -9.93 -13.91
N GLU A 171 14.67 -9.50 -15.00
CA GLU A 171 14.89 -10.28 -16.21
C GLU A 171 15.82 -11.48 -15.97
N ASN A 172 16.76 -11.34 -15.02
CA ASN A 172 17.69 -12.39 -14.59
C ASN A 172 17.13 -13.34 -13.52
N ASP A 173 15.96 -13.05 -12.94
CA ASP A 173 15.31 -13.94 -11.97
C ASP A 173 14.40 -14.96 -12.72
N PRO A 174 14.68 -16.26 -12.64
CA PRO A 174 13.92 -17.28 -13.37
C PRO A 174 12.43 -17.29 -13.02
N PHE A 175 12.07 -17.05 -11.75
CA PHE A 175 10.69 -17.04 -11.30
C PHE A 175 9.95 -15.82 -11.87
N ARG A 176 10.49 -14.62 -11.73
CA ARG A 176 9.90 -13.37 -12.27
C ARG A 176 9.76 -13.45 -13.78
N SER A 177 10.76 -13.98 -14.49
CA SER A 177 10.69 -14.16 -15.94
C SER A 177 9.55 -15.10 -16.34
N LEU A 178 9.45 -16.27 -15.72
CA LEU A 178 8.37 -17.23 -16.00
C LEU A 178 6.99 -16.67 -15.61
N TYR A 179 6.88 -16.12 -14.40
CA TYR A 179 5.64 -15.56 -13.86
C TYR A 179 5.12 -14.41 -14.71
N GLY A 180 5.98 -13.47 -15.14
CA GLY A 180 5.59 -12.37 -16.02
C GLY A 180 5.07 -12.85 -17.38
N LYS A 181 5.69 -13.88 -17.98
CA LYS A 181 5.19 -14.47 -19.24
C LYS A 181 3.90 -15.25 -19.06
N ALA A 182 3.74 -15.97 -17.95
CA ALA A 182 2.50 -16.65 -17.61
C ALA A 182 1.35 -15.65 -17.38
N LEU A 183 1.59 -14.56 -16.65
CA LEU A 183 0.63 -13.47 -16.45
C LEU A 183 0.18 -12.84 -17.76
N ALA A 184 1.12 -12.51 -18.66
CA ALA A 184 0.81 -11.94 -19.97
C ALA A 184 0.01 -12.89 -20.86
N ALA A 185 0.14 -14.21 -20.68
CA ALA A 185 -0.70 -15.19 -21.36
C ALA A 185 -2.09 -15.34 -20.68
N ALA A 186 -2.15 -15.20 -19.36
CA ALA A 186 -3.39 -15.29 -18.59
C ALA A 186 -4.32 -14.08 -18.81
N TYR A 187 -3.75 -12.89 -19.03
CA TYR A 187 -4.47 -11.65 -19.30
C TYR A 187 -4.08 -11.07 -20.66
N ARG A 188 -5.02 -11.09 -21.61
CA ARG A 188 -4.80 -10.60 -22.98
C ARG A 188 -5.13 -9.10 -23.09
N TRP A 189 -6.13 -8.64 -22.35
CA TRP A 189 -6.62 -7.26 -22.42
C TRP A 189 -6.46 -6.52 -21.10
N HIS A 190 -6.64 -7.20 -19.97
CA HIS A 190 -6.56 -6.59 -18.66
C HIS A 190 -5.11 -6.21 -18.32
N ASN A 191 -4.91 -5.03 -17.72
CA ASN A 191 -3.56 -4.53 -17.41
C ASN A 191 -2.82 -5.34 -16.33
N TYR A 192 -3.47 -6.27 -15.63
CA TYR A 192 -2.78 -7.22 -14.73
C TYR A 192 -1.82 -8.16 -15.47
N GLY A 193 -1.94 -8.30 -16.79
CA GLY A 193 -0.95 -9.02 -17.61
C GLY A 193 0.35 -8.27 -17.85
N LYS A 194 0.42 -6.98 -17.48
CA LYS A 194 1.60 -6.13 -17.68
C LYS A 194 2.50 -6.16 -16.45
N ASP A 195 3.81 -6.12 -16.68
CA ASP A 195 4.76 -5.94 -15.60
C ASP A 195 4.63 -4.54 -15.01
N THR A 196 4.69 -4.45 -13.67
CA THR A 196 4.56 -3.19 -12.94
C THR A 196 5.73 -2.25 -13.23
N ILE A 197 6.92 -2.80 -13.48
CA ILE A 197 8.08 -1.98 -13.86
C ILE A 197 7.95 -1.40 -15.28
N GLY A 198 7.06 -1.96 -16.11
CA GLY A 198 6.79 -1.53 -17.47
C GLY A 198 7.71 -2.14 -18.53
N ALA A 199 7.38 -1.87 -19.78
CA ALA A 199 8.24 -2.20 -20.91
C ALA A 199 9.42 -1.23 -20.96
N ARG A 200 10.63 -1.76 -21.21
CA ARG A 200 11.85 -0.95 -21.32
C ARG A 200 11.69 0.24 -22.27
N ALA A 201 11.09 0.03 -23.44
CA ALA A 201 10.87 1.08 -24.42
C ALA A 201 9.91 2.18 -23.91
N ASP A 202 8.87 1.83 -23.16
CA ASP A 202 7.94 2.81 -22.59
C ASP A 202 8.63 3.64 -21.52
N VAL A 203 9.36 2.99 -20.61
CA VAL A 203 10.08 3.65 -19.50
C VAL A 203 11.19 4.58 -20.02
N GLU A 204 11.96 4.15 -21.02
CA GLU A 204 13.06 4.95 -21.56
C GLU A 204 12.59 6.16 -22.39
N ASN A 205 11.40 6.07 -23.00
CA ASN A 205 10.88 7.09 -23.90
C ASN A 205 9.69 7.87 -23.35
N VAL A 206 9.30 7.64 -22.08
CA VAL A 206 8.20 8.37 -21.47
C VAL A 206 8.49 9.87 -21.43
N SER A 207 7.54 10.67 -21.91
CA SER A 207 7.64 12.12 -21.82
C SER A 207 7.37 12.57 -20.38
N ILE A 208 8.08 13.60 -19.92
CA ILE A 208 7.89 14.12 -18.57
C ILE A 208 6.48 14.68 -18.38
N GLU A 209 5.90 15.25 -19.45
CA GLU A 209 4.54 15.81 -19.44
C GLU A 209 3.49 14.72 -19.18
N ARG A 210 3.68 13.52 -19.75
CA ARG A 210 2.81 12.36 -19.49
C ARG A 210 2.93 11.89 -18.05
N LEU A 211 4.16 11.77 -17.55
CA LEU A 211 4.40 11.36 -16.17
C LEU A 211 3.79 12.35 -15.16
N GLN A 212 3.97 13.65 -15.40
CA GLN A 212 3.34 14.71 -14.63
C GLN A 212 1.81 14.71 -14.75
N ALA A 213 1.26 14.41 -15.93
CA ALA A 213 -0.18 14.29 -16.12
C ALA A 213 -0.74 13.09 -15.33
N PHE A 214 -0.05 11.95 -15.33
CA PHE A 214 -0.41 10.79 -14.52
C PHE A 214 -0.38 11.11 -13.02
N TYR A 215 0.69 11.75 -12.55
CA TYR A 215 0.80 12.25 -11.17
C TYR A 215 -0.39 13.14 -10.81
N ARG A 216 -0.64 14.21 -11.57
CA ARG A 216 -1.76 15.13 -11.31
C ARG A 216 -3.12 14.44 -11.38
N LYS A 217 -3.30 13.46 -12.27
CA LYS A 217 -4.57 12.76 -12.42
C LYS A 217 -4.88 11.95 -11.17
N TYR A 218 -3.93 11.15 -10.68
CA TYR A 218 -4.21 10.13 -9.68
C TYR A 218 -3.78 10.46 -8.24
N TYR A 219 -2.82 11.37 -8.04
CA TYR A 219 -2.35 11.78 -6.73
C TYR A 219 -3.24 12.92 -6.22
N GLN A 220 -4.29 12.53 -5.51
CA GLN A 220 -5.30 13.45 -5.01
C GLN A 220 -5.94 12.89 -3.73
N PRO A 221 -6.44 13.74 -2.82
CA PRO A 221 -6.90 13.30 -1.50
C PRO A 221 -8.05 12.29 -1.57
N ASP A 222 -9.01 12.46 -2.49
CA ASP A 222 -10.13 11.53 -2.66
C ASP A 222 -9.76 10.19 -3.34
N ASN A 223 -8.49 10.03 -3.75
CA ASN A 223 -7.93 8.79 -4.27
C ASN A 223 -6.80 8.24 -3.38
N ALA A 224 -6.78 8.63 -2.11
CA ALA A 224 -5.75 8.23 -1.16
C ALA A 224 -6.33 7.74 0.17
N VAL A 225 -5.54 6.91 0.85
CA VAL A 225 -5.77 6.46 2.22
C VAL A 225 -4.50 6.72 3.02
N LEU A 226 -4.61 7.49 4.09
CA LEU A 226 -3.53 7.74 5.03
C LEU A 226 -3.73 6.86 6.27
N VAL A 227 -2.72 6.09 6.63
CA VAL A 227 -2.74 5.24 7.83
C VAL A 227 -1.66 5.71 8.79
N VAL A 228 -2.01 5.90 10.06
CA VAL A 228 -1.05 6.17 11.14
C VAL A 228 -1.22 5.13 12.24
N THR A 229 -0.14 4.43 12.59
CA THR A 229 -0.13 3.40 13.64
C THR A 229 1.07 3.53 14.56
N GLY A 230 0.95 3.02 15.80
CA GLY A 230 2.00 3.07 16.82
C GLY A 230 1.69 4.08 17.92
N LYS A 231 2.72 4.59 18.60
CA LYS A 231 2.53 5.43 19.79
C LYS A 231 2.40 6.91 19.43
N PHE A 232 1.17 7.39 19.36
CA PHE A 232 0.83 8.80 19.14
C PHE A 232 -0.47 9.18 19.87
N ASP A 233 -0.72 10.47 20.02
CA ASP A 233 -2.00 11.00 20.50
C ASP A 233 -2.97 11.15 19.33
N GLU A 234 -4.09 10.43 19.38
CA GLU A 234 -5.06 10.34 18.27
C GLU A 234 -5.70 11.70 17.94
N ALA A 235 -6.14 12.44 18.95
CA ALA A 235 -6.82 13.72 18.76
C ALA A 235 -5.89 14.79 18.17
N LYS A 236 -4.67 14.92 18.71
CA LYS A 236 -3.65 15.82 18.17
C LYS A 236 -3.26 15.45 16.74
N THR A 237 -3.08 14.15 16.48
CA THR A 237 -2.69 13.66 15.16
C THR A 237 -3.79 13.91 14.14
N LEU A 238 -5.05 13.64 14.49
CA LEU A 238 -6.19 13.92 13.62
C LEU A 238 -6.30 15.42 13.28
N LYS A 239 -6.10 16.28 14.28
CA LYS A 239 -6.09 17.74 14.08
C LYS A 239 -4.97 18.15 13.12
N LEU A 240 -3.75 17.67 13.33
CA LEU A 240 -2.61 17.92 12.46
C LEU A 240 -2.86 17.44 11.02
N ILE A 241 -3.43 16.25 10.83
CA ILE A 241 -3.78 15.76 9.50
C ILE A 241 -4.84 16.67 8.84
N ASN A 242 -5.84 17.14 9.59
CA ASN A 242 -6.86 18.05 9.06
C ASN A 242 -6.26 19.42 8.65
N GLU A 243 -5.29 19.93 9.41
CA GLU A 243 -4.57 21.19 9.11
C GLU A 243 -3.62 21.05 7.91
N THR A 244 -3.18 19.84 7.60
CA THR A 244 -2.22 19.55 6.52
C THR A 244 -2.92 18.93 5.32
N ALA A 245 -3.03 17.60 5.27
CA ALA A 245 -3.63 16.87 4.17
C ALA A 245 -5.13 17.19 3.99
N GLY A 246 -5.85 17.51 5.07
CA GLY A 246 -7.26 17.95 5.03
C GLY A 246 -7.47 19.36 4.48
N ALA A 247 -6.41 20.19 4.44
CA ALA A 247 -6.45 21.53 3.87
C ALA A 247 -6.28 21.53 2.34
N ILE A 248 -5.78 20.43 1.76
CA ILE A 248 -5.69 20.26 0.30
C ILE A 248 -7.10 20.39 -0.29
N ALA A 249 -7.24 21.21 -1.33
CA ALA A 249 -8.52 21.40 -2.00
C ALA A 249 -9.06 20.06 -2.53
N ARG A 250 -10.37 19.85 -2.37
CA ARG A 250 -11.03 18.69 -2.95
C ARG A 250 -10.85 18.74 -4.47
N PRO A 251 -10.34 17.68 -5.10
CA PRO A 251 -10.16 17.66 -6.54
C PRO A 251 -11.52 17.73 -7.24
N GLY A 252 -11.60 18.52 -8.31
CA GLY A 252 -12.76 18.54 -9.22
C GLY A 252 -12.68 17.46 -10.31
N ARG A 253 -11.51 16.82 -10.47
CA ARG A 253 -11.29 15.75 -11.45
C ARG A 253 -11.97 14.47 -10.98
N LYS A 254 -12.68 13.82 -11.89
CA LYS A 254 -13.20 12.46 -11.69
C LYS A 254 -12.22 11.46 -12.28
N LEU A 255 -11.95 10.40 -11.53
CA LEU A 255 -11.16 9.29 -12.04
C LEU A 255 -12.03 8.38 -12.89
N ASP A 256 -11.44 7.90 -13.99
CA ASP A 256 -12.09 6.98 -14.88
C ASP A 256 -12.30 5.63 -14.19
N THR A 257 -13.44 4.99 -14.45
CA THR A 257 -13.68 3.61 -14.05
C THR A 257 -13.31 2.70 -15.20
N HIS A 258 -12.38 1.77 -14.96
CA HIS A 258 -12.04 0.74 -15.92
C HIS A 258 -13.07 -0.40 -15.87
N TYR A 259 -13.39 -0.96 -17.03
CA TYR A 259 -14.39 -2.03 -17.19
C TYR A 259 -13.88 -3.18 -18.07
N THR A 260 -12.65 -3.07 -18.61
CA THR A 260 -12.03 -4.12 -19.39
C THR A 260 -11.77 -5.30 -18.48
N LEU A 261 -12.28 -6.47 -18.83
CA LEU A 261 -11.95 -7.76 -18.21
C LEU A 261 -11.58 -8.74 -19.32
N ASP A 262 -10.75 -9.73 -19.00
CA ASP A 262 -10.52 -10.85 -19.89
C ASP A 262 -11.73 -11.79 -19.92
N ALA A 263 -12.01 -12.35 -21.09
CA ALA A 263 -13.03 -13.37 -21.24
C ALA A 263 -12.62 -14.66 -20.51
N ALA A 264 -13.59 -15.53 -20.23
CA ALA A 264 -13.30 -16.89 -19.80
C ALA A 264 -12.36 -17.56 -20.80
N GLN A 265 -11.38 -18.31 -20.30
CA GLN A 265 -10.41 -19.00 -21.15
C GLN A 265 -11.09 -20.14 -21.92
N ASP A 266 -10.80 -20.25 -23.22
CA ASP A 266 -11.32 -21.32 -24.08
C ASP A 266 -10.70 -22.70 -23.78
N GLY A 267 -9.62 -22.73 -22.99
CA GLY A 267 -8.90 -23.94 -22.61
C GLY A 267 -7.55 -23.65 -21.96
N GLU A 268 -6.80 -24.71 -21.70
CA GLU A 268 -5.45 -24.62 -21.15
C GLU A 268 -4.51 -23.89 -22.12
N THR A 269 -3.67 -23.01 -21.56
CA THR A 269 -2.60 -22.34 -22.29
C THR A 269 -1.27 -22.65 -21.61
N THR A 270 -0.29 -23.12 -22.37
CA THR A 270 1.05 -23.42 -21.88
C THR A 270 2.04 -22.35 -22.32
N VAL A 271 2.90 -21.91 -21.40
CA VAL A 271 4.02 -21.01 -21.67
C VAL A 271 5.32 -21.72 -21.32
N THR A 272 6.29 -21.72 -22.23
CA THR A 272 7.64 -22.22 -21.97
C THR A 272 8.64 -21.08 -22.12
N VAL A 273 9.37 -20.80 -21.03
CA VAL A 273 10.42 -19.79 -21.01
C VAL A 273 11.78 -20.49 -20.95
N ARG A 274 12.69 -20.13 -21.85
CA ARG A 274 14.08 -20.61 -21.85
C ARG A 274 15.03 -19.48 -21.46
N ARG A 275 15.83 -19.70 -20.43
CA ARG A 275 16.82 -18.75 -19.88
C ARG A 275 18.10 -19.51 -19.55
N VAL A 276 19.19 -18.75 -19.38
CA VAL A 276 20.47 -19.30 -18.91
C VAL A 276 20.36 -19.51 -17.40
N GLY A 277 20.86 -20.64 -16.90
CA GLY A 277 20.83 -21.02 -15.49
C GLY A 277 20.20 -22.41 -15.28
N ASP A 278 20.48 -23.01 -14.13
CA ASP A 278 20.09 -24.40 -13.82
C ASP A 278 18.75 -24.49 -13.06
N THR A 279 18.20 -23.35 -12.63
CA THR A 279 16.93 -23.32 -11.90
C THR A 279 15.75 -23.56 -12.84
N GLN A 280 15.02 -24.65 -12.61
CA GLN A 280 13.80 -24.97 -13.34
C GLN A 280 12.58 -24.81 -12.43
N ILE A 281 11.54 -24.18 -12.96
CA ILE A 281 10.31 -23.87 -12.23
C ILE A 281 9.12 -24.28 -13.09
N VAL A 282 8.13 -24.91 -12.47
CA VAL A 282 6.81 -25.17 -13.08
C VAL A 282 5.78 -24.36 -12.33
N LEU A 283 4.89 -23.69 -13.08
CA LEU A 283 3.76 -22.93 -12.54
C LEU A 283 2.45 -23.44 -13.11
N ALA A 284 1.42 -23.49 -12.26
CA ALA A 284 0.02 -23.59 -12.66
C ALA A 284 -0.72 -22.35 -12.15
N MET A 285 -1.44 -21.67 -13.03
CA MET A 285 -2.11 -20.39 -12.73
C MET A 285 -3.58 -20.48 -13.11
N TYR A 286 -4.44 -20.01 -12.21
CA TYR A 286 -5.89 -20.03 -12.36
C TYR A 286 -6.46 -18.65 -12.09
N HIS A 287 -7.42 -18.20 -12.92
CA HIS A 287 -8.18 -16.98 -12.64
C HIS A 287 -9.02 -17.14 -11.38
N THR A 288 -9.15 -16.07 -10.60
CA THR A 288 -9.91 -16.04 -9.35
C THR A 288 -10.84 -14.84 -9.28
N PRO A 289 -11.90 -14.88 -8.46
CA PRO A 289 -12.65 -13.68 -8.08
C PRO A 289 -11.73 -12.61 -7.46
N PRO A 290 -12.18 -11.35 -7.41
CA PRO A 290 -11.47 -10.27 -6.72
C PRO A 290 -11.33 -10.57 -5.22
N ALA A 291 -10.35 -9.96 -4.56
CA ALA A 291 -10.04 -10.22 -3.15
C ALA A 291 -11.22 -9.95 -2.20
N ALA A 292 -12.09 -9.00 -2.53
CA ALA A 292 -13.30 -8.66 -1.77
C ALA A 292 -14.51 -9.56 -2.09
N GLY A 293 -14.38 -10.51 -3.02
CA GLY A 293 -15.44 -11.45 -3.37
C GLY A 293 -15.66 -12.51 -2.29
N ALA A 294 -16.91 -12.99 -2.15
CA ALA A 294 -17.29 -13.94 -1.10
C ALA A 294 -16.48 -15.25 -1.12
N ASP A 295 -16.10 -15.72 -2.31
CA ASP A 295 -15.37 -16.99 -2.48
C ASP A 295 -13.86 -16.87 -2.24
N PHE A 296 -13.31 -15.65 -2.15
CA PHE A 296 -11.86 -15.47 -2.04
C PHE A 296 -11.31 -16.04 -0.72
N ALA A 297 -12.08 -15.98 0.36
CA ALA A 297 -11.71 -16.58 1.64
C ALA A 297 -11.50 -18.11 1.52
N ALA A 298 -12.39 -18.80 0.80
CA ALA A 298 -12.26 -20.23 0.55
C ALA A 298 -11.01 -20.56 -0.29
N LEU A 299 -10.70 -19.72 -1.30
CA LEU A 299 -9.49 -19.87 -2.10
C LEU A 299 -8.20 -19.69 -1.30
N ARG A 300 -8.18 -18.78 -0.32
CA ARG A 300 -7.03 -18.64 0.60
C ARG A 300 -6.82 -19.90 1.44
N VAL A 301 -7.90 -20.50 1.94
CA VAL A 301 -7.83 -21.76 2.69
C VAL A 301 -7.35 -22.90 1.80
N LEU A 302 -7.84 -22.97 0.56
CA LEU A 302 -7.37 -23.95 -0.43
C LEU A 302 -5.86 -23.80 -0.69
N ALA A 303 -5.38 -22.58 -0.93
CA ALA A 303 -3.96 -22.31 -1.15
C ALA A 303 -3.11 -22.76 0.04
N GLN A 304 -3.56 -22.51 1.28
CA GLN A 304 -2.88 -22.97 2.49
C GLN A 304 -2.84 -24.51 2.55
N ILE A 305 -3.96 -25.21 2.37
CA ILE A 305 -4.01 -26.68 2.42
C ILE A 305 -3.09 -27.33 1.38
N LEU A 306 -2.98 -26.72 0.20
CA LEU A 306 -2.17 -27.25 -0.90
C LEU A 306 -0.68 -26.90 -0.75
N GLY A 307 -0.36 -25.63 -0.48
CA GLY A 307 0.99 -25.08 -0.57
C GLY A 307 1.75 -24.96 0.75
N ASP A 308 1.13 -25.22 1.91
CA ASP A 308 1.82 -25.14 3.21
C ASP A 308 3.05 -26.05 3.25
N THR A 309 4.13 -25.56 3.84
CA THR A 309 5.36 -26.33 4.02
C THR A 309 5.61 -26.52 5.52
N PRO A 310 5.80 -27.77 6.01
CA PRO A 310 5.90 -29.03 5.26
C PRO A 310 4.56 -29.80 5.14
N SER A 311 3.45 -29.30 5.70
CA SER A 311 2.26 -30.12 5.93
C SER A 311 1.31 -30.25 4.72
N GLY A 312 1.46 -29.35 3.75
CA GLY A 312 0.59 -29.21 2.59
C GLY A 312 0.70 -30.36 1.60
N ARG A 313 -0.36 -30.53 0.80
CA ARG A 313 -0.47 -31.66 -0.14
C ARG A 313 0.60 -31.64 -1.23
N LEU A 314 0.98 -30.46 -1.72
CA LEU A 314 2.04 -30.33 -2.73
C LEU A 314 3.41 -30.69 -2.17
N HIS A 315 3.69 -30.33 -0.91
CA HIS A 315 4.97 -30.67 -0.27
C HIS A 315 5.10 -32.19 -0.13
N LYS A 316 4.08 -32.86 0.41
CA LYS A 316 4.03 -34.32 0.53
C LYS A 316 4.13 -35.04 -0.82
N ALA A 317 3.46 -34.51 -1.84
CA ALA A 317 3.45 -35.13 -3.16
C ALA A 317 4.76 -34.92 -3.92
N LEU A 318 5.37 -33.73 -3.85
CA LEU A 318 6.49 -33.35 -4.72
C LEU A 318 7.83 -33.31 -3.98
N VAL A 319 7.90 -32.71 -2.80
CA VAL A 319 9.17 -32.53 -2.08
C VAL A 319 9.60 -33.80 -1.37
N GLU A 320 8.70 -34.44 -0.61
CA GLU A 320 9.01 -35.70 0.09
C GLU A 320 9.37 -36.84 -0.88
N ASN A 321 8.80 -36.81 -2.10
CA ASN A 321 9.12 -37.76 -3.18
C ASN A 321 10.29 -37.31 -4.07
N LYS A 322 11.01 -36.22 -3.72
CA LYS A 322 12.19 -35.72 -4.44
C LYS A 322 11.93 -35.34 -5.91
N LEU A 323 10.70 -34.96 -6.24
CA LEU A 323 10.31 -34.43 -7.56
C LEU A 323 10.46 -32.90 -7.64
N ALA A 324 10.53 -32.22 -6.49
CA ALA A 324 10.77 -30.79 -6.37
C ALA A 324 11.66 -30.49 -5.15
N ALA A 325 12.45 -29.43 -5.21
CA ALA A 325 13.19 -28.91 -4.07
C ALA A 325 12.30 -28.07 -3.14
N ALA A 326 11.30 -27.37 -3.69
CA ALA A 326 10.36 -26.54 -2.95
C ALA A 326 9.04 -26.39 -3.70
N VAL A 327 7.97 -26.05 -2.98
CA VAL A 327 6.64 -25.74 -3.54
C VAL A 327 6.08 -24.48 -2.90
N PHE A 328 5.14 -23.81 -3.58
CA PHE A 328 4.43 -22.65 -3.04
C PHE A 328 3.03 -22.52 -3.65
N ALA A 329 2.16 -21.81 -2.93
CA ALA A 329 0.85 -21.37 -3.40
C ALA A 329 0.66 -19.89 -3.05
N CYS A 330 0.27 -19.07 -4.02
CA CYS A 330 0.09 -17.63 -3.84
C CYS A 330 -1.28 -17.20 -4.39
N PRO A 331 -2.29 -16.99 -3.53
CA PRO A 331 -3.52 -16.31 -3.90
C PRO A 331 -3.30 -14.79 -3.88
N PHE A 332 -3.21 -14.17 -5.06
CA PHE A 332 -3.01 -12.73 -5.13
C PHE A 332 -4.27 -11.95 -4.75
N GLN A 333 -4.11 -10.92 -3.91
CA GLN A 333 -5.21 -10.10 -3.40
C GLN A 333 -5.39 -8.84 -4.26
N THR A 334 -5.90 -9.02 -5.48
CA THR A 334 -6.17 -7.90 -6.39
C THR A 334 -7.58 -7.35 -6.21
N ARG A 335 -7.76 -6.07 -6.58
CA ARG A 335 -9.06 -5.38 -6.49
C ARG A 335 -10.07 -5.95 -7.48
N GLU A 336 -9.60 -6.35 -8.65
CA GLU A 336 -10.37 -6.98 -9.73
C GLU A 336 -10.04 -8.48 -9.80
N PRO A 337 -10.78 -9.29 -10.59
CA PRO A 337 -10.49 -10.71 -10.76
C PRO A 337 -8.99 -10.97 -10.95
N GLY A 338 -8.47 -11.88 -10.13
CA GLY A 338 -7.05 -12.08 -9.90
C GLY A 338 -6.58 -13.44 -10.36
N ILE A 339 -5.46 -13.88 -9.80
CA ILE A 339 -4.91 -15.22 -10.05
C ILE A 339 -4.51 -15.93 -8.76
N LEU A 340 -4.66 -17.24 -8.78
CA LEU A 340 -4.06 -18.17 -7.82
C LEU A 340 -2.97 -18.95 -8.54
N THR A 341 -1.74 -18.82 -8.05
CA THR A 341 -0.58 -19.52 -8.60
C THR A 341 -0.14 -20.64 -7.67
N PHE A 342 0.09 -21.82 -8.22
CA PHE A 342 0.84 -22.89 -7.58
C PHE A 342 2.15 -23.07 -8.33
N GLY A 343 3.24 -23.32 -7.61
CA GLY A 343 4.53 -23.52 -8.23
C GLY A 343 5.39 -24.53 -7.50
N ALA A 344 6.33 -25.09 -8.26
CA ALA A 344 7.36 -25.99 -7.76
C ALA A 344 8.70 -25.61 -8.39
N GLN A 345 9.73 -25.51 -7.54
CA GLN A 345 11.12 -25.45 -8.00
C GLN A 345 11.62 -26.88 -8.12
N LEU A 346 12.08 -27.27 -9.31
CA LEU A 346 12.59 -28.62 -9.56
C LEU A 346 13.98 -28.81 -8.92
N PRO A 347 14.41 -30.07 -8.68
CA PRO A 347 15.65 -30.40 -7.98
C PRO A 347 16.93 -29.88 -8.64
#